data_AF-A0AAX4HRW9-F1
#
_entry.id   AF-A0AAX4HRW9-F1
#
_cell.length_a   1.000
_cell.length_b   1.000
_cell.length_c   1.000
_cell.angle_alpha   90.00
_cell.angle_beta   90.00
_cell.angle_gamma   90.00
#
_symmetry.space_group_name_H-M   'P 1'
#
loop_
_entity.id
_entity.type
_entity.pdbx_description
1 polymer ?
#
loop_
_entity_poly.entity_id
_entity_poly.type
_entity_poly.pdbx_seq_one_letter_code
_entity_poly.pdbx_strand_id
1 'polypeptide(L)'
;MADQRPYRRQLKNYLLNPEFQLKLLSYFVGLFVVTTLSLYSVSYLFFWRLGEKALSVGIPKGHVFFRFLANQKADLDMLFIALVVFNFLLLIGTGFIVSHRIAGPIFKLKRHLAEMKSDSENFKLRDKDFFKELEPLVDGLKEKMK
;
A
#
# COMPACT_ATOMS: atom_id res chain seq x y z
N MET A 1 5.61 46.87 -19.39
CA MET A 1 4.44 45.97 -19.25
C MET A 1 4.99 44.59 -18.92
N ALA A 2 4.90 44.15 -17.66
CA ALA A 2 5.53 42.92 -17.20
C ALA A 2 4.66 41.71 -17.55
N ASP A 3 5.22 40.78 -18.33
CA ASP A 3 4.63 39.50 -18.73
C ASP A 3 4.42 38.61 -17.49
N GLN A 4 3.21 38.65 -16.92
CA GLN A 4 2.79 37.71 -15.87
C GLN A 4 2.36 36.40 -16.50
N ARG A 5 3.32 35.55 -16.84
CA ARG A 5 3.01 34.16 -17.21
C ARG A 5 2.46 33.43 -15.98
N PRO A 6 1.25 32.85 -16.03
CA PRO A 6 0.68 32.16 -14.90
C PRO A 6 1.57 30.96 -14.56
N TYR A 7 2.01 30.88 -13.30
CA TYR A 7 2.75 29.74 -12.75
C TYR A 7 1.88 28.48 -12.83
N ARG A 8 1.96 27.78 -13.97
CA ARG A 8 1.33 26.47 -14.16
C ARG A 8 2.03 25.49 -13.21
N ARG A 9 1.39 25.22 -12.06
CA ARG A 9 1.72 24.03 -11.25
C ARG A 9 1.55 22.81 -12.13
N GLN A 10 2.65 22.31 -12.68
CA GLN A 10 2.64 21.09 -13.49
C GLN A 10 2.28 19.93 -12.57
N LEU A 11 1.10 19.33 -12.79
CA LEU A 11 0.65 18.07 -12.17
C LEU A 11 1.67 16.93 -12.31
N LYS A 12 2.66 17.08 -13.19
CA LYS A 12 3.81 16.18 -13.35
C LYS A 12 4.69 16.06 -12.09
N ASN A 13 4.61 16.97 -11.12
CA ASN A 13 5.33 16.87 -9.85
C ASN A 13 4.64 16.01 -8.77
N TYR A 14 3.52 15.34 -9.05
CA TYR A 14 2.92 14.42 -8.07
C TYR A 14 3.77 13.15 -7.85
N LEU A 15 4.64 12.82 -8.82
CA LEU A 15 5.68 11.80 -8.77
C LEU A 15 7.02 12.45 -8.36
N LEU A 16 7.05 13.04 -7.16
CA LEU A 16 8.23 13.74 -6.65
C LEU A 16 9.41 12.78 -6.34
N ASN A 17 9.11 11.49 -6.15
CA ASN A 17 10.12 10.44 -5.96
C ASN A 17 9.53 9.04 -6.27
N PRO A 18 9.33 8.68 -7.55
CA PRO A 18 8.69 7.41 -7.94
C PRO A 18 9.46 6.19 -7.43
N GLU A 19 10.77 6.29 -7.27
CA GLU A 19 11.61 5.22 -6.73
C GLU A 19 11.21 4.85 -5.30
N PHE A 20 10.99 5.85 -4.44
CA PHE A 20 10.52 5.61 -3.07
C PHE A 20 9.12 4.98 -3.07
N GLN A 21 8.22 5.47 -3.91
CA GLN A 21 6.85 4.97 -3.97
C GLN A 21 6.78 3.53 -4.45
N LEU A 22 7.50 3.20 -5.51
CA LEU A 22 7.58 1.84 -6.05
C LEU A 22 8.26 0.89 -5.07
N LYS A 23 9.32 1.33 -4.38
CA LYS A 23 9.99 0.51 -3.37
C LYS A 23 9.06 0.22 -2.20
N LEU A 24 8.39 1.22 -1.64
CA LEU A 24 7.43 1.02 -0.55
C LEU A 24 6.27 0.12 -0.99
N LEU A 25 5.71 0.37 -2.17
CA LEU A 25 4.61 -0.43 -2.71
C LEU A 25 5.04 -1.88 -2.96
N SER A 26 6.28 -2.12 -3.42
CA SER A 26 6.79 -3.48 -3.63
C SER A 26 6.86 -4.30 -2.34
N TYR A 27 7.18 -3.68 -1.19
CA TYR A 27 7.14 -4.37 0.09
C TYR A 27 5.70 -4.76 0.47
N PHE A 28 4.72 -3.86 0.27
CA PHE A 28 3.32 -4.17 0.53
C PHE A 28 2.77 -5.24 -0.40
N VAL A 29 3.08 -5.17 -1.70
CA VAL A 29 2.68 -6.17 -2.68
C VAL A 29 3.33 -7.52 -2.39
N GLY A 30 4.63 -7.53 -2.04
CA GLY A 30 5.34 -8.75 -1.67
C GLY A 30 4.70 -9.43 -0.45
N LEU A 31 4.43 -8.66 0.60
CA LEU A 31 3.73 -9.16 1.78
C LEU A 31 2.33 -9.69 1.43
N PHE A 32 1.57 -8.96 0.61
CA PHE A 32 0.24 -9.35 0.16
C PHE A 32 0.24 -10.66 -0.63
N VAL A 33 1.20 -10.85 -1.53
CA VAL A 33 1.34 -12.10 -2.30
C VAL A 33 1.66 -13.27 -1.38
N VAL A 34 2.62 -13.10 -0.46
CA VAL A 34 3.00 -14.16 0.49
C VAL A 34 1.82 -14.57 1.37
N THR A 35 1.08 -13.60 1.93
CA THR A 35 -0.09 -13.91 2.78
C THR A 35 -1.23 -14.54 1.96
N THR A 36 -1.48 -14.05 0.75
CA THR A 36 -2.51 -14.62 -0.15
C THR A 36 -2.19 -16.06 -0.52
N LEU A 37 -0.94 -16.35 -0.93
CA LEU A 37 -0.52 -17.71 -1.27
C LEU A 37 -0.58 -18.64 -0.06
N SER A 38 -0.17 -18.16 1.12
CA SER A 38 -0.26 -18.92 2.37
C SER A 38 -1.72 -19.30 2.68
N LEU A 39 -2.64 -18.33 2.65
CA LEU A 39 -4.07 -18.57 2.92
C LEU A 39 -4.70 -19.51 1.88
N TYR A 40 -4.41 -19.31 0.59
CA TYR A 40 -4.91 -20.18 -0.46
C TYR A 40 -4.39 -21.62 -0.30
N SER A 41 -3.12 -21.78 0.06
CA SER A 41 -2.51 -23.10 0.31
C SER A 41 -3.19 -23.83 1.46
N VAL A 42 -3.49 -23.13 2.56
CA VAL A 42 -4.22 -23.70 3.70
C VAL A 42 -5.61 -24.17 3.26
N SER A 43 -6.35 -23.35 2.52
CA SER A 43 -7.67 -23.72 1.99
C SER A 43 -7.59 -24.95 1.07
N TYR A 44 -6.64 -24.94 0.12
CA TYR A 44 -6.43 -26.06 -0.79
C TYR A 44 -6.13 -27.37 -0.05
N LEU A 45 -5.20 -27.33 0.90
CA LEU A 45 -4.82 -28.49 1.72
C LEU A 45 -6.00 -28.97 2.57
N PHE A 46 -6.82 -28.07 3.09
CA PHE A 46 -8.02 -28.41 3.86
C PHE A 46 -9.00 -29.25 3.03
N PHE A 47 -9.35 -28.80 1.82
CA PHE A 47 -10.26 -29.55 0.93
C PHE A 47 -9.65 -30.87 0.46
N TRP A 48 -8.35 -30.91 0.17
CA TRP A 48 -7.64 -32.14 -0.15
C TRP A 48 -7.76 -33.17 0.99
N ARG A 49 -7.45 -32.74 2.21
CA ARG A 49 -7.53 -33.60 3.41
C ARG A 49 -8.96 -34.05 3.72
N LEU A 50 -9.96 -33.22 3.46
CA LEU A 50 -11.36 -33.62 3.59
C LEU A 50 -11.73 -34.73 2.59
N GLY A 51 -11.28 -34.61 1.35
CA GLY A 51 -11.46 -35.65 0.33
C GLY A 51 -10.82 -36.98 0.74
N GLU A 52 -9.59 -36.94 1.24
CA GLU A 52 -8.90 -38.13 1.75
C GLU A 52 -9.61 -38.76 2.97
N LYS A 53 -10.07 -37.93 3.91
CA LYS A 53 -10.83 -38.42 5.07
C LYS A 53 -12.12 -39.11 4.65
N ALA A 54 -12.84 -38.59 3.67
CA ALA A 54 -14.06 -39.22 3.15
C ALA A 54 -13.76 -40.62 2.57
N LEU A 55 -12.66 -40.79 1.85
CA LEU A 55 -12.22 -42.10 1.36
C LEU A 55 -11.85 -43.03 2.51
N SER A 56 -11.18 -42.52 3.55
CA SER A 56 -10.75 -43.34 4.70
C SER A 56 -11.92 -43.89 5.54
N VAL A 57 -13.08 -43.24 5.50
CA VAL A 57 -14.31 -43.73 6.16
C VAL A 57 -15.20 -44.54 5.21
N GLY A 58 -14.70 -44.89 4.02
CA GLY A 58 -15.37 -45.77 3.07
C GLY A 58 -16.35 -45.07 2.10
N ILE A 59 -16.37 -43.74 2.02
CA ILE A 59 -17.20 -43.04 1.04
C ILE A 59 -16.59 -43.24 -0.35
N PRO A 60 -17.29 -43.86 -1.31
CA PRO A 60 -16.74 -44.11 -2.64
C PRO A 60 -16.59 -42.80 -3.44
N LYS A 61 -15.59 -42.72 -4.32
CA LYS A 61 -15.31 -41.52 -5.14
C LYS A 61 -16.51 -41.02 -5.97
N GLY A 62 -17.42 -41.91 -6.36
CA GLY A 62 -18.64 -41.56 -7.11
C GLY A 62 -19.78 -40.99 -6.25
N HIS A 63 -19.62 -40.94 -4.93
CA HIS A 63 -20.66 -40.46 -4.02
C HIS A 63 -20.96 -38.97 -4.21
N VAL A 64 -22.22 -38.56 -3.99
CA VAL A 64 -22.68 -37.16 -4.12
C VAL A 64 -21.87 -36.18 -3.27
N PHE A 65 -21.28 -36.67 -2.18
CA PHE A 65 -20.38 -35.91 -1.31
C PHE A 65 -19.21 -35.27 -2.06
N PHE A 66 -18.55 -35.98 -2.99
CA PHE A 66 -17.40 -35.41 -3.72
C PHE A 66 -17.82 -34.31 -4.69
N ARG A 67 -19.02 -34.41 -5.27
CA ARG A 67 -19.59 -33.36 -6.12
C ARG A 67 -19.95 -32.13 -5.30
N PHE A 68 -20.56 -32.32 -4.14
CA PHE A 68 -20.82 -31.25 -3.19
C PHE A 68 -19.52 -30.57 -2.74
N LEU A 69 -18.49 -31.35 -2.38
CA LEU A 69 -17.19 -30.85 -1.96
C LEU A 69 -16.50 -30.04 -3.07
N ALA A 70 -16.58 -30.52 -4.32
CA ALA A 70 -16.04 -29.82 -5.48
C ALA A 70 -16.77 -28.49 -5.75
N ASN A 71 -18.10 -28.49 -5.70
CA ASN A 71 -18.89 -27.26 -5.85
C ASN A 71 -18.58 -26.27 -4.73
N GLN A 72 -18.52 -26.74 -3.48
CA GLN A 72 -18.20 -25.90 -2.32
C GLN A 72 -16.80 -25.29 -2.42
N LYS A 73 -15.82 -26.07 -2.91
CA LYS A 73 -14.47 -25.57 -3.18
C LYS A 73 -14.49 -24.51 -4.29
N ALA A 74 -15.21 -24.75 -5.38
CA ALA A 74 -15.31 -23.80 -6.49
C ALA A 74 -15.94 -22.48 -6.05
N ASP A 75 -17.02 -22.51 -5.26
CA ASP A 75 -17.66 -21.32 -4.71
C ASP A 75 -16.70 -20.54 -3.80
N LEU A 76 -15.97 -21.24 -2.93
CA LEU A 76 -14.98 -20.61 -2.05
C LEU A 76 -13.81 -20.03 -2.85
N ASP A 77 -13.30 -20.72 -3.86
CA ASP A 77 -12.23 -20.24 -4.73
C ASP A 77 -12.68 -18.98 -5.49
N MET A 78 -13.93 -18.94 -5.98
CA MET A 78 -14.50 -17.75 -6.63
C MET A 78 -14.57 -16.55 -5.69
N LEU A 79 -15.10 -16.75 -4.47
CA LEU A 79 -15.15 -15.69 -3.44
C LEU A 79 -13.74 -15.23 -3.04
N PHE A 80 -12.81 -16.17 -2.90
CA PHE A 80 -11.42 -15.87 -2.56
C PHE A 80 -10.76 -15.01 -3.65
N ILE A 81 -10.90 -15.37 -4.93
CA ILE A 81 -10.35 -14.59 -6.05
C ILE A 81 -10.96 -13.18 -6.09
N ALA A 82 -12.29 -13.07 -5.95
CA ALA A 82 -12.95 -11.77 -5.92
C ALA A 82 -12.41 -10.88 -4.78
N LEU A 83 -12.23 -11.47 -3.59
CA LEU A 83 -11.68 -10.78 -2.43
C LEU A 83 -10.22 -10.39 -2.62
N VAL A 84 -9.39 -11.26 -3.23
CA VAL A 84 -7.99 -10.96 -3.56
C VAL A 84 -7.89 -9.79 -4.53
N VAL A 85 -8.67 -9.78 -5.60
CA VAL A 85 -8.70 -8.68 -6.57
C VAL A 85 -9.12 -7.38 -5.89
N PHE A 86 -10.20 -7.41 -5.11
CA PHE A 86 -10.68 -6.24 -4.38
C PHE A 86 -9.63 -5.69 -3.40
N ASN A 87 -9.02 -6.55 -2.59
CA ASN A 87 -7.98 -6.13 -1.64
C ASN A 87 -6.71 -5.65 -2.35
N PHE A 88 -6.35 -6.24 -3.48
CA PHE A 88 -5.21 -5.78 -4.27
C PHE A 88 -5.46 -4.35 -4.79
N LEU A 89 -6.64 -4.06 -5.32
CA LEU A 89 -7.00 -2.71 -5.75
C LEU A 89 -6.98 -1.71 -4.58
N LEU A 90 -7.51 -2.10 -3.42
CA LEU A 90 -7.44 -1.29 -2.20
C LEU A 90 -5.99 -1.04 -1.76
N LEU A 91 -5.14 -2.06 -1.78
CA LEU A 91 -3.73 -1.97 -1.42
C LEU A 91 -2.98 -1.01 -2.35
N ILE A 92 -3.21 -1.10 -3.66
CA ILE A 92 -2.59 -0.18 -4.62
C ILE A 92 -3.06 1.25 -4.36
N GLY A 93 -4.37 1.48 -4.27
CA GLY A 93 -4.94 2.81 -4.05
C GLY A 93 -4.47 3.45 -2.74
N THR A 94 -4.55 2.71 -1.63
CA THR A 94 -4.10 3.19 -0.32
C THR A 94 -2.59 3.32 -0.25
N GLY A 95 -1.84 2.40 -0.85
CA GLY A 95 -0.38 2.45 -0.94
C GLY A 95 0.11 3.71 -1.64
N PHE A 96 -0.52 4.11 -2.75
CA PHE A 96 -0.23 5.38 -3.41
C PHE A 96 -0.54 6.59 -2.52
N ILE A 97 -1.70 6.60 -1.85
CA ILE A 97 -2.08 7.71 -0.95
C ILE A 97 -1.08 7.84 0.20
N VAL A 98 -0.78 6.75 0.88
CA VAL A 98 0.18 6.72 2.00
C VAL A 98 1.56 7.15 1.53
N SER A 99 2.02 6.60 0.41
CA SER A 99 3.35 6.93 -0.12
C SER A 99 3.47 8.40 -0.50
N HIS A 100 2.42 9.00 -1.07
CA HIS A 100 2.41 10.45 -1.35
C HIS A 100 2.46 11.29 -0.07
N ARG A 101 1.71 10.89 0.97
CA ARG A 101 1.69 11.58 2.28
C ARG A 101 3.02 11.47 3.03
N ILE A 102 3.89 10.52 2.68
CA ILE A 102 5.24 10.35 3.24
C ILE A 102 6.30 11.07 2.40
N ALA A 103 6.31 10.85 1.08
CA ALA A 103 7.35 11.37 0.19
C ALA A 103 7.30 12.89 0.07
N GLY A 104 6.10 13.49 0.05
CA GLY A 104 5.93 14.95 -0.05
C GLY A 104 6.62 15.72 1.09
N PRO A 105 6.34 15.38 2.36
CA PRO A 105 7.00 15.99 3.52
C PRO A 105 8.51 15.85 3.53
N ILE A 106 9.02 14.64 3.24
CA ILE A 106 10.46 14.37 3.24
C ILE A 106 11.16 15.21 2.18
N PHE A 107 10.59 15.31 0.98
CA PHE A 107 11.16 16.17 -0.06
C PHE A 107 11.11 17.65 0.32
N LYS A 108 9.97 18.12 0.86
CA LYS A 108 9.82 19.51 1.29
C LYS A 108 10.84 19.85 2.38
N LEU A 109 11.01 18.95 3.35
CA LEU A 109 12.01 19.07 4.41
C LEU A 109 13.42 19.15 3.85
N LYS A 110 13.82 18.19 3.00
CA LYS A 110 15.17 18.16 2.39
C LYS A 110 15.47 19.46 1.65
N ARG A 111 14.51 19.95 0.87
CA ARG A 111 14.65 21.21 0.15
C ARG A 111 14.75 22.41 1.10
N HIS A 112 13.87 22.47 2.09
CA HIS A 112 13.86 23.57 3.06
C HIS A 112 15.18 23.65 3.82
N LEU A 113 15.70 22.52 4.32
CA LEU A 113 16.99 22.46 5.01
C LEU A 113 18.17 22.85 4.11
N ALA A 114 18.17 22.43 2.83
CA ALA A 114 19.25 22.76 1.89
C ALA A 114 19.28 24.25 1.50
N GLU A 115 18.12 24.90 1.48
CA GLU A 115 17.97 26.33 1.15
C GLU A 115 17.87 27.20 2.42
N MET A 116 18.00 26.62 3.61
CA MET A 116 17.73 27.28 4.90
C MET A 116 18.77 28.35 5.21
N LYS A 117 18.29 29.54 5.56
CA LYS A 117 19.06 30.66 6.09
C LYS A 117 18.38 31.13 7.39
N SER A 118 19.08 31.91 8.22
CA SER A 118 18.53 32.38 9.51
C SER A 118 17.26 33.24 9.36
N ASP A 119 16.98 33.76 8.15
CA ASP A 119 15.78 34.55 7.81
C ASP A 119 14.77 33.81 6.91
N SER A 120 14.93 32.49 6.69
CA SER A 120 13.98 31.68 5.91
C SER A 120 12.59 31.64 6.57
N GLU A 121 11.49 31.56 5.81
CA GLU A 121 10.14 31.39 6.39
C GLU A 121 10.01 30.13 7.27
N ASN A 122 9.03 30.10 8.19
CA ASN A 122 8.79 28.95 9.05
C ASN A 122 8.35 27.71 8.27
N PHE A 123 8.83 26.54 8.68
CA PHE A 123 8.58 25.29 8.01
C PHE A 123 7.20 24.73 8.35
N LYS A 124 6.34 24.55 7.33
CA LYS A 124 5.00 23.97 7.48
C LYS A 124 4.71 22.87 6.46
N LEU A 125 4.02 21.81 6.87
CA LEU A 125 3.56 20.70 6.03
C LEU A 125 2.05 20.81 5.76
N ARG A 126 1.49 20.01 4.83
CA ARG A 126 0.04 19.98 4.57
C ARG A 126 -0.67 19.22 5.69
N ASP A 127 -1.93 19.50 5.98
CA ASP A 127 -2.62 18.91 7.17
C ASP A 127 -2.66 17.38 7.17
N LYS A 128 -2.75 16.77 5.98
CA LYS A 128 -2.75 15.32 5.82
C LYS A 128 -1.35 14.75 5.68
N ASP A 129 -0.30 15.53 5.61
CA ASP A 129 1.05 14.98 5.50
C ASP A 129 1.46 14.26 6.79
N PHE A 130 2.30 13.22 6.67
CA PHE A 130 2.98 12.65 7.83
C PHE A 130 4.08 13.61 8.33
N PHE A 131 4.60 13.36 9.52
CA PHE A 131 5.75 14.06 10.12
C PHE A 131 5.48 15.52 10.52
N LYS A 132 4.26 15.83 10.97
CA LYS A 132 3.86 17.16 11.45
C LYS A 132 4.70 17.65 12.62
N GLU A 133 5.20 16.73 13.44
CA GLU A 133 6.12 16.96 14.53
C GLU A 133 7.46 17.58 14.10
N LEU A 134 7.82 17.51 12.81
CA LEU A 134 9.03 18.14 12.28
C LEU A 134 8.89 19.67 12.13
N GLU A 135 7.68 20.21 12.04
CA GLU A 135 7.43 21.66 11.94
C GLU A 135 8.15 22.44 13.05
N PRO A 136 7.85 22.21 14.36
CA PRO A 136 8.51 22.95 15.43
C PRO A 136 10.01 22.62 15.57
N LEU A 137 10.46 21.43 15.18
CA LEU A 137 11.87 21.04 15.26
C LEU A 137 12.73 21.82 14.26
N VAL A 138 12.23 21.99 13.04
CA VAL A 138 12.92 22.77 12.00
C VAL A 138 12.95 24.25 12.35
N ASP A 139 11.84 24.79 12.87
CA ASP A 139 11.78 26.18 13.32
C ASP A 139 12.76 26.43 14.49
N GLY A 140 12.84 25.50 15.46
CA GLY A 140 13.80 25.59 16.56
C GLY A 140 15.28 25.49 16.13
N LEU A 141 15.57 24.74 15.06
CA LEU A 141 16.92 24.71 14.46
C LEU A 141 17.28 26.05 13.84
N LYS A 142 16.34 26.70 13.15
CA LYS A 142 16.53 28.02 12.57
C LYS A 142 16.83 29.07 13.63
N GLU A 143 16.14 29.04 14.77
CA GLU A 143 16.41 29.98 15.88
C GLU A 143 17.83 29.85 16.43
N LYS A 144 18.38 28.63 16.49
CA LYS A 144 19.76 28.38 16.94
C LYS A 144 20.84 28.77 15.92
N MET A 145 20.46 29.02 14.66
CA MET A 145 21.36 29.50 13.60
C MET A 145 21.41 31.04 13.51
N LYS A 146 20.60 31.74 14.30
CA LYS A 146 20.74 33.20 14.50
C LYS A 146 21.85 33.48 15.50
#